data_AF-A0A920N221-F1
#
_entry.id   AF-A0A920N221-F1
#
_cell.length_a   1.000
_cell.length_b   1.000
_cell.length_c   1.000
_cell.angle_alpha   90.00
_cell.angle_beta   90.00
_cell.angle_gamma   90.00
#
_symmetry.space_group_name_H-M   'P 1'
#
loop_
_entity.id
_entity.type
_entity.pdbx_description
1 polymer ?
#
loop_
_entity_poly.entity_id
_entity_poly.type
_entity_poly.pdbx_seq_one_letter_code
_entity_poly.pdbx_strand_id
1 'polypeptide(L)'
;MAEQTFSPNEAHRWFAVEMNNQAWDLLESDSRTDQDNEVLRNTAHAAWRHWWEVGTPINQQRAEYLLALVHAALGESGSATHHAQRALALGDSTADAMKTARLGLHPRCGLTGLRPARRTVAATDPPQNGQFVSRSAHR
;
A
#
# COMPACT_ATOMS: atom_id res chain seq x y z
N MET A 1 7.32 -18.92 23.52
CA MET A 1 7.23 -17.66 22.75
C MET A 1 7.85 -17.97 21.40
N ALA A 2 7.08 -17.89 20.31
CA ALA A 2 7.63 -18.15 18.97
C ALA A 2 8.71 -17.12 18.67
N GLU A 3 9.85 -17.57 18.15
CA GLU A 3 10.93 -16.70 17.73
C GLU A 3 10.48 -15.88 16.51
N GLN A 4 10.65 -14.56 16.57
CA GLN A 4 10.23 -13.66 15.50
C GLN A 4 11.25 -13.72 14.37
N THR A 5 10.81 -14.11 13.17
CA THR A 5 11.68 -14.27 12.00
C THR A 5 12.00 -12.95 11.28
N PHE A 6 11.38 -11.84 11.70
CA PHE A 6 11.50 -10.52 11.07
C PHE A 6 11.70 -9.43 12.12
N SER A 7 12.48 -8.40 11.75
CA SER A 7 12.56 -7.19 12.56
C SER A 7 11.22 -6.46 12.57
N PRO A 8 10.80 -5.85 13.69
CA PRO A 8 9.62 -4.99 13.72
C PRO A 8 9.62 -3.92 12.62
N ASN A 9 10.76 -3.29 12.33
CA ASN A 9 10.85 -2.25 11.30
C ASN A 9 10.65 -2.81 9.89
N GLU A 10 11.16 -4.00 9.62
CA GLU A 10 10.96 -4.69 8.34
C GLU A 10 9.49 -5.07 8.16
N ALA A 11 8.84 -5.55 9.23
CA ALA A 11 7.42 -5.84 9.23
C ALA A 11 6.59 -4.58 8.95
N HIS A 12 6.85 -3.47 9.65
CA HIS A 12 6.17 -2.19 9.38
C HIS A 12 6.35 -1.77 7.92
N ARG A 13 7.57 -1.84 7.38
CA ARG A 13 7.82 -1.45 6.00
C ARG A 13 7.06 -2.33 5.01
N TRP A 14 7.04 -3.63 5.23
CA TRP A 14 6.33 -4.58 4.38
C TRP A 14 4.82 -4.31 4.39
N PHE A 15 4.21 -4.21 5.57
CA PHE A 15 2.78 -3.91 5.70
C PHE A 15 2.43 -2.53 5.12
N ALA A 16 3.28 -1.52 5.28
CA ALA A 16 3.03 -0.20 4.72
C ALA A 16 2.92 -0.23 3.19
N VAL A 17 3.79 -0.98 2.52
CA VAL A 17 3.78 -1.14 1.06
C VAL A 17 2.57 -1.97 0.63
N GLU A 18 2.35 -3.12 1.26
CA GLU A 18 1.27 -4.05 0.87
C GLU A 18 -0.10 -3.40 1.01
N MET A 19 -0.37 -2.80 2.17
CA MET A 19 -1.65 -2.13 2.44
C MET A 19 -1.83 -0.90 1.54
N ASN A 20 -0.78 -0.13 1.27
CA ASN A 20 -0.88 1.00 0.35
C ASN A 20 -1.29 0.54 -1.05
N ASN A 21 -0.67 -0.52 -1.57
CA ASN A 21 -1.00 -1.05 -2.90
C ASN A 21 -2.42 -1.60 -2.95
N GLN A 22 -2.82 -2.36 -1.92
CA GLN A 22 -4.19 -2.88 -1.82
C GLN A 22 -5.23 -1.76 -1.76
N ALA A 23 -4.98 -0.69 -1.02
CA ALA A 23 -5.88 0.46 -0.96
C ALA A 23 -6.03 1.14 -2.33
N TRP A 24 -4.94 1.27 -3.11
CA TRP A 24 -5.04 1.77 -4.48
C TRP A 24 -5.84 0.86 -5.40
N ASP A 25 -5.59 -0.45 -5.34
CA ASP A 25 -6.34 -1.44 -6.15
C ASP A 25 -7.84 -1.39 -5.84
N LEU A 26 -8.21 -1.24 -4.56
CA LEU A 26 -9.60 -1.07 -4.14
C LEU A 26 -10.16 0.28 -4.59
N LEU A 27 -9.43 1.38 -4.42
CA LEU A 27 -9.87 2.73 -4.81
C LEU A 27 -10.13 2.83 -6.32
N GLU A 28 -9.29 2.20 -7.14
CA GLU A 28 -9.38 2.14 -8.61
C GLU A 28 -10.45 1.13 -9.10
N SER A 29 -11.07 0.36 -8.21
CA SER A 29 -12.11 -0.60 -8.59
C SER A 29 -13.46 0.08 -8.88
N ASP A 30 -14.02 -0.22 -10.05
CA ASP A 30 -15.32 0.28 -10.53
C ASP A 30 -16.53 -0.43 -9.88
N SER A 31 -16.31 -1.60 -9.26
CA SER A 31 -17.37 -2.44 -8.68
C SER A 31 -17.19 -2.66 -7.18
N ARG A 32 -16.94 -1.57 -6.43
CA ARG A 32 -16.83 -1.63 -4.96
C ARG A 32 -18.20 -1.83 -4.30
N THR A 33 -18.25 -2.79 -3.39
CA THR A 33 -19.36 -2.96 -2.44
C THR A 33 -19.15 -2.10 -1.20
N ASP A 34 -20.18 -1.98 -0.35
CA ASP A 34 -20.05 -1.31 0.95
C ASP A 34 -19.01 -2.00 1.85
N GLN A 35 -18.88 -3.32 1.77
CA GLN A 35 -17.85 -4.06 2.48
C GLN A 35 -16.44 -3.71 1.95
N ASP A 36 -16.28 -3.57 0.64
CA ASP A 36 -15.01 -3.15 0.04
C ASP A 36 -14.65 -1.72 0.44
N ASN A 37 -15.65 -0.85 0.62
CA ASN A 37 -15.43 0.52 1.11
C ASN A 37 -14.92 0.54 2.57
N GLU A 38 -15.42 -0.35 3.43
CA GLU A 38 -14.88 -0.52 4.78
C GLU A 38 -13.45 -1.06 4.77
N VAL A 39 -13.18 -2.08 3.94
CA VAL A 39 -11.84 -2.64 3.78
C VAL A 39 -10.88 -1.57 3.25
N LEU A 40 -11.28 -0.82 2.22
CA LEU A 40 -10.50 0.29 1.67
C LEU A 40 -10.11 1.30 2.74
N ARG A 41 -11.07 1.74 3.56
CA ARG A 41 -10.83 2.69 4.65
C ARG A 41 -9.81 2.12 5.65
N ASN A 42 -10.03 0.90 6.11
CA ASN A 42 -9.18 0.27 7.11
C ASN A 42 -7.76 0.01 6.58
N THR A 43 -7.64 -0.49 5.35
CA THR A 43 -6.37 -0.74 4.68
C THR A 43 -5.58 0.55 4.46
N ALA A 44 -6.23 1.64 4.04
CA ALA A 44 -5.56 2.93 3.88
C ALA A 44 -5.03 3.48 5.22
N HIS A 45 -5.81 3.38 6.30
CA HIS A 45 -5.34 3.76 7.63
C HIS A 45 -4.21 2.87 8.14
N ALA A 46 -4.26 1.56 7.89
CA ALA A 46 -3.17 0.65 8.23
C ALA A 46 -1.88 1.04 7.50
N ALA A 47 -1.95 1.29 6.20
CA ALA A 47 -0.82 1.75 5.40
C ALA A 47 -0.21 3.04 5.99
N TRP A 48 -1.05 4.04 6.29
CA TRP A 48 -0.62 5.28 6.91
C TRP A 48 0.07 5.05 8.25
N ARG A 49 -0.51 4.22 9.12
CA ARG A 49 0.09 3.90 10.42
C ARG A 49 1.45 3.26 10.29
N HIS A 50 1.63 2.31 9.38
CA HIS A 50 2.94 1.69 9.19
C HIS A 50 3.96 2.66 8.59
N TRP A 51 3.56 3.57 7.69
CA TRP A 51 4.44 4.63 7.21
C TRP A 51 4.81 5.66 8.28
N TRP A 52 3.96 5.85 9.29
CA TRP A 52 4.30 6.72 10.41
C TRP A 52 5.46 6.15 11.25
N GLU A 53 5.51 4.84 11.44
CA GLU A 53 6.54 4.18 12.25
C GLU A 53 7.91 4.12 11.57
N VAL A 54 7.96 3.87 10.25
CA VAL A 54 9.24 3.61 9.53
C VAL A 54 9.42 4.39 8.22
N GLY A 55 8.43 5.17 7.80
CA GLY A 55 8.44 5.89 6.54
C GLY A 55 9.20 7.20 6.60
N THR A 56 9.76 7.61 5.46
CA THR A 56 10.28 8.96 5.28
C THR A 56 9.13 9.98 5.21
N PRO A 57 9.39 11.28 5.39
CA PRO A 57 8.35 12.30 5.28
C PRO A 57 7.56 12.26 3.95
N ILE A 58 8.21 11.88 2.84
CA ILE A 58 7.52 11.70 1.55
C ILE A 58 6.56 10.50 1.55
N ASN A 59 6.89 9.41 2.27
CA ASN A 59 5.99 8.28 2.40
C ASN A 59 4.77 8.65 3.25
N GLN A 60 4.99 9.38 4.36
CA GLN A 60 3.92 9.87 5.22
C GLN A 60 3.00 10.82 4.45
N GLN A 61 3.55 11.76 3.67
CA GLN A 61 2.77 12.64 2.81
C GLN A 61 1.90 11.84 1.83
N ARG A 62 2.48 10.86 1.14
CA ARG A 62 1.74 10.04 0.16
C ARG A 62 0.63 9.24 0.81
N ALA A 63 0.85 8.74 2.02
CA ALA A 63 -0.18 8.02 2.77
C ALA A 63 -1.32 8.94 3.23
N GLU A 64 -1.02 10.17 3.68
CA GLU A 64 -2.04 11.19 3.97
C GLU A 64 -2.82 11.59 2.72
N TYR A 65 -2.15 11.72 1.58
CA TYR A 65 -2.82 11.98 0.30
C TYR A 65 -3.75 10.84 -0.11
N LEU A 66 -3.33 9.58 0.05
CA LEU A 66 -4.20 8.43 -0.19
C LEU A 66 -5.44 8.45 0.72
N LEU A 67 -5.28 8.74 2.02
CA LEU A 67 -6.42 8.88 2.93
C LEU A 67 -7.38 9.98 2.47
N ALA A 68 -6.87 11.12 2.02
CA ALA A 68 -7.71 12.18 1.48
C ALA A 68 -8.56 11.71 0.28
N LEU A 69 -7.95 10.95 -0.64
CA LEU A 69 -8.66 10.40 -1.80
C LEU A 69 -9.68 9.34 -1.42
N VAL A 70 -9.34 8.46 -0.47
CA VAL A 70 -10.27 7.43 0.04
C VAL A 70 -11.50 8.09 0.66
N HIS A 71 -11.30 9.03 1.59
CA HIS A 71 -12.42 9.73 2.22
C HIS A 71 -13.23 10.55 1.21
N ALA A 72 -12.59 11.15 0.20
CA ALA A 72 -13.31 11.83 -0.87
C ALA A 72 -14.18 10.85 -1.69
N ALA A 73 -13.64 9.68 -2.02
CA ALA A 73 -14.37 8.63 -2.76
C ALA A 73 -15.53 8.02 -1.95
N LEU A 74 -15.46 8.08 -0.62
CA LEU A 74 -16.53 7.65 0.29
C LEU A 74 -17.55 8.76 0.61
N GLY A 75 -17.36 9.99 0.10
CA GLY A 75 -18.25 11.13 0.37
C GLY A 75 -18.03 11.83 1.71
N GLU A 76 -16.91 11.54 2.39
CA GLU A 76 -16.58 12.04 3.73
C GLU A 76 -15.70 13.30 3.65
N SER A 77 -16.31 14.42 3.25
CA SER A 77 -15.59 15.67 2.93
C SER A 77 -14.74 16.24 4.07
N GLY A 78 -15.20 16.12 5.32
CA GLY A 78 -14.46 16.59 6.50
C GLY A 78 -13.14 15.85 6.69
N SER A 79 -13.17 14.52 6.65
CA SER A 79 -11.98 13.66 6.76
C SER A 79 -11.06 13.84 5.55
N ALA A 80 -11.63 13.94 4.35
CA ALA A 80 -10.85 14.19 3.13
C ALA A 80 -10.04 15.49 3.23
N THR A 81 -10.69 16.57 3.68
CA THR A 81 -10.03 17.88 3.85
C THR A 81 -8.95 17.83 4.92
N HIS A 82 -9.24 17.18 6.05
CA HIS A 82 -8.27 17.01 7.15
C HIS A 82 -6.97 16.36 6.66
N HIS A 83 -7.09 15.22 5.96
CA HIS A 83 -5.93 14.50 5.44
C HIS A 83 -5.21 15.25 4.31
N ALA A 84 -5.94 15.95 3.45
CA ALA A 84 -5.33 16.79 2.41
C ALA A 84 -4.47 17.92 3.00
N GLN A 85 -4.95 18.60 4.05
CA GLN A 85 -4.20 19.65 4.73
C GLN A 85 -2.91 19.10 5.38
N ARG A 86 -2.98 17.92 6.00
CA ARG A 86 -1.81 17.26 6.58
C ARG A 86 -0.78 16.85 5.52
N ALA A 87 -1.23 16.33 4.39
CA ALA A 87 -0.37 16.00 3.26
C ALA A 87 0.38 17.24 2.73
N LEU A 88 -0.32 18.39 2.64
CA LEU A 88 0.29 19.66 2.25
C LEU A 88 1.32 20.14 3.28
N ALA A 89 0.99 20.10 4.58
CA ALA A 89 1.91 20.51 5.65
C ALA A 89 3.21 19.67 5.66
N LEU A 90 3.12 18.37 5.40
CA LEU A 90 4.29 17.50 5.22
C LEU A 90 5.09 17.85 3.95
N GLY A 91 4.41 18.30 2.90
CA GLY A 91 5.03 18.76 1.65
C GLY A 91 5.82 20.05 1.81
N ASP A 92 5.23 21.03 2.48
CA ASP A 92 5.88 22.30 2.76
C ASP A 92 7.09 22.09 3.69
N SER A 93 6.94 21.23 4.71
CA SER A 93 8.04 20.87 5.61
C SER A 93 9.19 20.14 4.90
N THR A 94 8.89 19.29 3.93
CA THR A 94 9.91 18.61 3.12
C THR A 94 10.53 19.54 2.08
N ALA A 95 9.75 20.43 1.48
CA ALA A 95 10.24 21.47 0.60
C ALA A 95 11.14 22.45 1.34
N ASP A 96 10.80 22.83 2.58
CA ASP A 96 11.62 23.66 3.46
C ASP A 96 12.87 22.91 3.92
N ALA A 97 12.78 21.65 4.36
CA ALA A 97 13.97 20.85 4.67
C ALA A 97 14.89 20.66 3.44
N MET A 98 14.31 20.50 2.25
CA MET A 98 15.07 20.53 0.99
C MET A 98 15.64 21.92 0.71
N LYS A 99 14.94 23.01 1.03
CA LYS A 99 15.44 24.40 0.91
C LYS A 99 16.61 24.65 1.84
N THR A 100 16.56 24.15 3.07
CA THR A 100 17.66 24.21 4.04
C THR A 100 18.85 23.37 3.59
N ALA A 101 18.60 22.21 2.96
CA ALA A 101 19.64 21.42 2.31
C ALA A 101 20.14 22.04 0.98
N ARG A 102 19.33 22.90 0.35
CA ARG A 102 19.56 23.60 -0.92
C ARG A 102 20.11 25.01 -0.69
N LEU A 103 21.03 25.16 0.26
CA LEU A 103 22.13 26.12 0.13
C LEU A 103 23.30 25.53 -0.70
N GLY A 104 23.14 24.33 -1.27
CA GLY A 104 24.02 23.76 -2.29
C GLY A 104 23.27 22.98 -3.38
N LEU A 105 23.23 23.55 -4.60
CA LEU A 105 22.94 22.94 -5.92
C LEU A 105 21.48 22.68 -6.41
N HIS A 106 21.34 22.78 -7.74
CA HIS A 106 20.17 23.02 -8.61
C HIS A 106 19.09 21.89 -8.72
N PRO A 107 17.87 22.19 -9.22
CA PRO A 107 16.76 21.25 -9.35
C PRO A 107 16.81 20.47 -10.66
N ARG A 108 16.80 19.15 -10.57
CA ARG A 108 16.23 18.25 -11.59
C ARG A 108 15.52 17.12 -10.87
N CYS A 109 14.30 17.38 -10.40
CA CYS A 109 13.43 16.31 -9.92
C CYS A 109 12.77 15.66 -11.14
N GLY A 110 13.38 14.60 -11.66
CA GLY A 110 12.87 13.80 -12.76
C GLY A 110 11.61 13.05 -12.32
N LEU A 111 10.47 13.43 -12.90
CA LEU A 111 9.26 12.62 -12.95
C LEU A 111 9.49 11.42 -13.86
N THR A 112 10.14 10.36 -13.38
CA THR A 112 10.17 9.08 -14.10
C THR A 112 10.47 7.93 -13.15
N GLY A 113 9.53 6.98 -13.07
CA GLY A 113 9.75 5.70 -12.44
C GLY A 113 9.06 5.58 -11.08
N LEU A 114 7.96 4.85 -11.05
CA LEU A 114 7.80 3.60 -10.28
C LEU A 114 6.34 3.10 -10.41
N ARG A 115 6.00 2.57 -11.59
CA ARG A 115 5.07 1.44 -11.71
C ARG A 115 5.80 0.37 -12.54
N PRO A 116 6.40 -0.67 -11.94
CA PRO A 116 6.53 -1.93 -12.65
C PRO A 116 5.16 -2.60 -12.65
N ALA A 117 4.72 -3.03 -13.83
CA ALA A 117 3.50 -3.80 -14.03
C ALA A 117 3.46 -4.99 -13.06
N ARG A 118 2.30 -5.19 -12.42
CA ARG A 118 1.98 -6.35 -11.59
C ARG A 118 2.21 -7.60 -12.44
N ARG A 119 3.30 -8.33 -12.16
CA ARG A 119 3.57 -9.62 -12.82
C ARG A 119 2.53 -10.59 -12.27
N THR A 120 1.52 -10.94 -13.07
CA THR A 120 0.62 -12.05 -12.78
C THR A 120 1.47 -13.31 -12.66
N VAL A 121 1.65 -13.81 -11.44
CA VAL A 121 2.11 -15.18 -11.25
C VAL A 121 0.92 -16.05 -11.59
N ALA A 122 0.98 -16.70 -12.76
CA ALA A 122 0.05 -17.75 -13.13
C ALA A 122 0.08 -18.82 -12.03
N ALA A 123 -1.09 -19.20 -11.54
CA ALA A 123 -1.26 -20.35 -10.69
C ALA A 123 -0.73 -21.58 -11.46
N THR A 124 0.40 -22.12 -11.04
CA THR A 124 0.84 -23.46 -11.42
C THR A 124 0.07 -24.44 -10.55
N ASP A 125 -0.83 -25.21 -11.17
CA ASP A 125 -1.52 -26.36 -10.59
C ASP A 125 -0.52 -27.35 -9.95
N PRO A 126 -0.88 -28.01 -8.84
CA PRO A 126 -0.06 -29.07 -8.25
C PRO A 126 -0.02 -30.31 -9.17
N PRO A 127 1.11 -31.05 -9.22
CA PRO A 127 1.23 -32.22 -10.08
C PRO A 127 0.31 -33.35 -9.60
N GLN A 128 -0.65 -33.74 -10.46
CA GLN A 128 -1.40 -34.98 -10.34
C GLN A 128 -0.48 -36.15 -10.71
N ASN A 129 0.11 -36.81 -9.72
CA ASN A 129 0.66 -38.15 -9.90
C ASN A 129 -0.46 -39.17 -9.83
N GLY A 130 -1.08 -39.43 -10.99
CA GLY A 130 -1.91 -40.61 -11.19
C GLY A 130 -1.04 -41.81 -11.51
N GLN A 131 -1.13 -42.88 -10.71
CA GLN A 131 -1.03 -44.24 -11.22
C GLN A 131 -2.15 -45.10 -10.63
N PHE A 132 -3.11 -45.35 -11.51
CA PHE A 132 -4.07 -46.43 -11.56
C PHE A 132 -3.50 -47.77 -11.10
N VAL A 133 -4.28 -48.53 -10.31
CA VAL A 133 -4.64 -49.90 -10.73
C VAL A 133 -6.09 -50.18 -10.35
N SER A 134 -6.93 -50.35 -11.36
CA SER A 134 -8.27 -50.93 -11.28
C SER A 134 -8.14 -52.43 -11.50
N ARG A 135 -8.79 -53.26 -10.66
CA ARG A 135 -9.78 -54.27 -11.09
C ARG A 135 -10.16 -55.23 -9.95
N SER A 136 -11.46 -55.48 -9.90
CA SER A 136 -12.19 -56.42 -9.04
C SER A 136 -11.92 -57.90 -9.35
N ALA A 137 -12.30 -58.73 -8.38
CA ALA A 137 -12.96 -60.05 -8.49
C ALA A 137 -12.16 -61.35 -8.24
N HIS A 138 -12.71 -62.12 -7.27
CA HIS A 138 -12.69 -63.59 -7.09
C HIS A 138 -11.35 -64.18 -6.58
N ARG A 139 -11.30 -64.87 -5.44
CA ARG A 139 -11.96 -66.14 -5.10
C ARG A 139 -11.86 -66.40 -3.59
#